data_AF-A0A1V4AH96-F1
#
_entry.id   AF-A0A1V4AH96-F1
#
_cell.length_a   1.000
_cell.length_b   1.000
_cell.length_c   1.000
_cell.angle_alpha   90.00
_cell.angle_beta   90.00
_cell.angle_gamma   90.00
#
_symmetry.space_group_name_H-M   'P 1'
#
loop_
_entity.id
_entity.type
_entity.pdbx_description
1 polymer ?
#
loop_
_entity_poly.entity_id
_entity_poly.type
_entity_poly.pdbx_seq_one_letter_code
_entity_poly.pdbx_strand_id
1 'polypeptide(L)'
;MPNTDAILITTLAERSELITRVYEISEIWPAFMRHDPVAVALLDLVPEDFPRYCVVATDGERVVARGLCVPFDAEAEGREELPDQGWDRVLAWASHDRRLGRPGTTASALEITVDAEYLGQGLSYRMLGAMRDAVGRQGFGTLLAPVRPTAKHRHPYVPMTEYIGRLRADGLPVDPWLRVHVKSGGRIERVAPASMTIGGSLAQWRRWTGLPFDRDGEVVVDGALVPVECGTGHDYAVYVEPNVWVRHRTRTGDSDIR
;
A
#
# COMPACT_ATOMS: atom_id res chain seq x y z
N MET A 1 -13.55 22.15 12.71
CA MET A 1 -12.85 20.85 12.62
C MET A 1 -13.88 19.81 12.23
N PRO A 2 -13.59 18.92 11.27
CA PRO A 2 -14.53 17.87 10.88
C PRO A 2 -14.87 17.00 12.08
N ASN A 3 -16.15 16.66 12.27
CA ASN A 3 -16.58 15.79 13.35
C ASN A 3 -16.33 14.33 12.94
N THR A 4 -15.27 13.72 13.46
CA THR A 4 -14.85 12.37 13.06
C THR A 4 -15.88 11.29 13.43
N ASP A 5 -16.79 11.56 14.37
CA ASP A 5 -17.88 10.64 14.74
C ASP A 5 -18.96 10.49 13.65
N ALA A 6 -19.01 11.41 12.68
CA ALA A 6 -19.89 11.31 11.53
C ALA A 6 -19.32 10.46 10.38
N ILE A 7 -18.05 10.07 10.44
CA ILE A 7 -17.41 9.29 9.37
C ILE A 7 -17.98 7.88 9.35
N LEU A 8 -18.59 7.52 8.23
CA LEU A 8 -19.03 6.17 7.94
C LEU A 8 -17.97 5.45 7.11
N ILE A 9 -17.59 4.24 7.51
CA ILE A 9 -16.68 3.38 6.75
C ILE A 9 -17.44 2.12 6.32
N THR A 10 -17.51 1.87 5.02
CA THR A 10 -18.14 0.68 4.45
C THR A 10 -17.19 -0.02 3.49
N THR A 11 -17.51 -1.24 3.10
CA THR A 11 -16.90 -1.85 1.91
C THR A 11 -17.44 -1.20 0.64
N LEU A 12 -16.71 -1.31 -0.47
CA LEU A 12 -17.24 -0.89 -1.78
C LEU A 12 -18.34 -1.84 -2.28
N ALA A 13 -18.43 -3.06 -1.75
CA ALA A 13 -19.53 -3.97 -2.08
C ALA A 13 -20.87 -3.53 -1.45
N GLU A 14 -20.83 -2.88 -0.29
CA GLU A 14 -22.03 -2.31 0.36
C GLU A 14 -22.49 -1.01 -0.29
N ARG A 15 -21.55 -0.29 -0.94
CA ARG A 15 -21.77 1.02 -1.57
C ARG A 15 -21.06 1.11 -2.92
N SER A 16 -21.51 0.30 -3.88
CA SER A 16 -20.89 0.18 -5.19
C SER A 16 -21.01 1.47 -6.02
N GLU A 17 -21.98 2.32 -5.72
CA GLU A 17 -22.12 3.65 -6.32
C GLU A 17 -20.92 4.57 -6.07
N LEU A 18 -20.08 4.26 -5.06
CA LEU A 18 -18.87 5.02 -4.77
C LEU A 18 -17.63 4.57 -5.54
N ILE A 19 -17.67 3.47 -6.29
CA ILE A 19 -16.50 2.94 -7.00
C ILE A 19 -15.90 4.00 -7.94
N THR A 20 -16.74 4.71 -8.69
CA THR A 20 -16.30 5.78 -9.61
C THR A 20 -15.77 7.03 -8.90
N ARG A 21 -16.08 7.19 -7.61
CA ARG A 21 -15.73 8.36 -6.78
C ARG A 21 -14.60 8.07 -5.80
N VAL A 22 -14.10 6.83 -5.73
CA VAL A 22 -13.10 6.43 -4.72
C VAL A 22 -11.74 7.13 -4.91
N TYR A 23 -11.50 7.74 -6.07
CA TYR A 23 -10.33 8.57 -6.38
C TYR A 23 -10.55 10.08 -6.15
N GLU A 24 -11.74 10.52 -5.72
CA GLU A 24 -12.06 11.92 -5.40
C GLU A 24 -11.47 12.36 -4.04
N ILE A 25 -10.18 12.11 -3.84
CA ILE A 25 -9.45 12.39 -2.60
C ILE A 25 -8.21 13.24 -2.95
N SER A 26 -7.94 14.26 -2.14
CA SER A 26 -6.68 15.00 -2.25
C SER A 26 -5.53 14.18 -1.67
N GLU A 27 -4.77 13.51 -2.53
CA GLU A 27 -3.63 12.66 -2.16
C GLU A 27 -2.28 13.38 -2.22
N ILE A 28 -1.32 12.97 -1.39
CA ILE A 28 0.03 13.55 -1.31
C ILE A 28 1.05 12.47 -1.71
N TRP A 29 1.04 12.10 -2.99
CA TRP A 29 2.03 11.18 -3.57
C TRP A 29 3.08 11.93 -4.41
N PRO A 30 4.37 11.58 -4.30
CA PRO A 30 5.39 12.09 -5.21
C PRO A 30 5.03 11.78 -6.66
N ALA A 31 5.25 12.72 -7.58
CA ALA A 31 4.80 12.61 -8.96
C ALA A 31 5.30 11.34 -9.67
N PHE A 32 6.55 10.94 -9.40
CA PHE A 32 7.16 9.76 -10.02
C PHE A 32 6.45 8.44 -9.65
N MET A 33 5.78 8.36 -8.49
CA MET A 33 5.07 7.15 -8.05
C MET A 33 3.90 6.78 -8.95
N ARG A 34 3.37 7.73 -9.74
CA ARG A 34 2.30 7.50 -10.72
C ARG A 34 2.77 6.77 -11.98
N HIS A 35 4.06 6.44 -12.07
CA HIS A 35 4.66 5.84 -13.25
C HIS A 35 5.13 4.40 -13.02
N ASP A 36 4.73 3.78 -11.90
CA ASP A 36 4.85 2.34 -11.72
C ASP A 36 3.99 1.59 -12.76
N PRO A 37 4.58 0.77 -13.64
CA PRO A 37 3.83 0.09 -14.71
C PRO A 37 2.77 -0.90 -14.20
N VAL A 38 2.99 -1.54 -13.05
CA VAL A 38 2.04 -2.51 -12.48
C VAL A 38 0.85 -1.76 -11.89
N ALA A 39 1.11 -0.69 -11.14
CA ALA A 39 0.05 0.16 -10.60
C ALA A 39 -0.81 0.77 -11.72
N VAL A 40 -0.18 1.35 -12.75
CA VAL A 40 -0.85 1.95 -13.90
C VAL A 40 -1.74 0.95 -14.64
N ALA A 41 -1.32 -0.31 -14.74
CA ALA A 41 -2.07 -1.31 -15.48
C ALA A 41 -3.24 -1.93 -14.67
N LEU A 42 -3.11 -2.03 -13.34
CA LEU A 42 -3.96 -2.92 -12.54
C LEU A 42 -4.67 -2.25 -11.36
N LEU A 43 -4.16 -1.14 -10.82
CA LEU A 43 -4.69 -0.58 -9.56
C LEU A 43 -6.12 -0.05 -9.71
N ASP A 44 -6.42 0.62 -10.82
CA ASP A 44 -7.74 1.21 -11.09
C ASP A 44 -8.84 0.15 -11.25
N LEU A 45 -8.48 -1.10 -11.50
CA LEU A 45 -9.42 -2.23 -11.60
C LEU A 45 -9.84 -2.75 -10.23
N VAL A 46 -9.01 -2.56 -9.19
CA VAL A 46 -9.18 -3.18 -7.86
C VAL A 46 -10.53 -2.84 -7.21
N PRO A 47 -11.01 -1.59 -7.21
CA PRO A 47 -12.32 -1.23 -6.66
C PRO A 47 -13.49 -2.04 -7.22
N GLU A 48 -13.50 -2.29 -8.53
CA GLU A 48 -14.55 -3.02 -9.25
C GLU A 48 -14.36 -4.54 -9.13
N ASP A 49 -13.11 -5.00 -9.18
CA ASP A 49 -12.77 -6.42 -9.18
C ASP A 49 -12.85 -7.07 -7.79
N PHE A 50 -12.56 -6.30 -6.73
CA PHE A 50 -12.47 -6.77 -5.35
C PHE A 50 -13.24 -5.89 -4.34
N PRO A 51 -14.50 -5.49 -4.61
CA PRO A 51 -15.22 -4.51 -3.81
C PRO A 51 -15.51 -4.97 -2.37
N ARG A 52 -15.53 -6.28 -2.13
CA ARG A 52 -15.73 -6.89 -0.79
C ARG A 52 -14.51 -6.73 0.13
N TYR A 53 -13.33 -6.52 -0.45
CA TYR A 53 -12.06 -6.34 0.28
C TYR A 53 -11.70 -4.87 0.46
N CYS A 54 -12.18 -4.02 -0.45
CA CYS A 54 -11.90 -2.59 -0.43
C CYS A 54 -12.88 -1.84 0.47
N VAL A 55 -12.39 -0.81 1.16
CA VAL A 55 -13.18 0.02 2.08
C VAL A 55 -13.11 1.49 1.69
N VAL A 56 -14.16 2.23 2.00
CA VAL A 56 -14.28 3.67 1.72
C VAL A 56 -14.86 4.37 2.93
N ALA A 57 -14.30 5.54 3.27
CA ALA A 57 -14.83 6.41 4.31
C ALA A 57 -15.50 7.63 3.70
N THR A 58 -16.66 8.00 4.24
CA THR A 58 -17.36 9.23 3.83
C THR A 58 -17.72 10.12 5.01
N ASP A 59 -17.62 11.43 4.79
CA ASP A 59 -18.26 12.47 5.60
C ASP A 59 -19.48 12.99 4.83
N GLY A 60 -20.69 12.57 5.23
CA GLY A 60 -21.88 12.70 4.40
C GLY A 60 -21.71 11.99 3.05
N GLU A 61 -21.81 12.74 1.94
CA GLU A 61 -21.62 12.23 0.56
C GLU A 61 -20.19 12.36 0.03
N ARG A 62 -19.30 13.03 0.78
CA ARG A 62 -17.91 13.24 0.37
C ARG A 62 -17.08 12.01 0.73
N VAL A 63 -16.32 11.51 -0.24
CA VAL A 63 -15.28 10.50 0.02
C VAL A 63 -14.09 11.19 0.70
N VAL A 64 -13.63 10.64 1.82
CA VAL A 64 -12.55 11.24 2.63
C VAL A 64 -11.40 10.27 2.92
N ALA A 65 -11.60 8.98 2.68
CA ALA A 65 -10.52 8.00 2.65
C ALA A 65 -10.92 6.78 1.85
N ARG A 66 -9.93 6.03 1.39
CA ARG A 66 -10.09 4.71 0.77
C ARG A 66 -9.06 3.73 1.29
N GLY A 67 -9.39 2.45 1.17
CA GLY A 67 -8.48 1.36 1.39
C GLY A 67 -8.66 0.31 0.29
N LEU A 68 -7.59 0.00 -0.43
CA LEU A 68 -7.59 -1.01 -1.48
C LEU A 68 -6.91 -2.28 -0.99
N CYS A 69 -7.52 -3.42 -1.29
CA CYS A 69 -7.06 -4.73 -0.83
C CYS A 69 -7.42 -5.78 -1.87
N VAL A 70 -6.54 -6.76 -2.05
CA VAL A 70 -6.72 -7.85 -3.02
C VAL A 70 -6.51 -9.21 -2.36
N PRO A 71 -7.32 -10.23 -2.70
CA PRO A 71 -7.00 -11.62 -2.38
C PRO A 71 -5.95 -12.15 -3.36
N PHE A 72 -5.05 -13.02 -2.90
CA PHE A 72 -4.13 -13.74 -3.79
C PHE A 72 -3.87 -15.15 -3.29
N ASP A 73 -3.57 -16.06 -4.21
CA ASP A 73 -3.14 -17.41 -3.88
C ASP A 73 -1.63 -17.42 -3.58
N ALA A 74 -1.28 -17.58 -2.32
CA ALA A 74 0.11 -17.71 -1.85
C ALA A 74 0.66 -19.14 -1.96
N GLU A 75 -0.21 -20.13 -2.19
CA GLU A 75 0.12 -21.57 -2.14
C GLU A 75 0.33 -22.17 -3.54
N ALA A 76 -0.06 -21.46 -4.60
CA ALA A 76 0.24 -21.88 -5.96
C ALA A 76 1.75 -22.11 -6.18
N GLU A 77 2.07 -23.06 -7.05
CA GLU A 77 3.45 -23.45 -7.36
C GLU A 77 4.32 -22.24 -7.74
N GLY A 78 5.47 -22.12 -7.07
CA GLY A 78 6.43 -21.04 -7.28
C GLY A 78 6.07 -19.70 -6.63
N ARG A 79 5.02 -19.66 -5.79
CA ARG A 79 4.66 -18.47 -5.01
C ARG A 79 5.10 -18.59 -3.56
N GLU A 80 5.11 -17.44 -2.90
CA GLU A 80 5.40 -17.29 -1.49
C GLU A 80 4.42 -16.28 -0.88
N GLU A 81 4.17 -16.40 0.42
CA GLU A 81 3.20 -15.53 1.11
C GLU A 81 3.65 -14.07 1.19
N LEU A 82 4.96 -13.82 1.27
CA LEU A 82 5.53 -12.49 1.50
C LEU A 82 6.53 -12.12 0.40
N PRO A 83 6.16 -12.04 -0.88
CA PRO A 83 7.13 -11.95 -1.96
C PRO A 83 8.12 -10.79 -1.82
N ASP A 84 9.37 -11.01 -2.26
CA ASP A 84 10.40 -9.96 -2.26
C ASP A 84 10.02 -8.74 -3.11
N GLN A 85 9.24 -8.97 -4.18
CA GLN A 85 8.69 -7.91 -5.01
C GLN A 85 7.35 -7.35 -4.51
N GLY A 86 6.98 -7.67 -3.26
CA GLY A 86 6.05 -6.91 -2.46
C GLY A 86 4.72 -6.58 -3.14
N TRP A 87 4.42 -5.29 -3.17
CA TRP A 87 3.19 -4.67 -3.66
C TRP A 87 2.91 -5.02 -5.13
N ASP A 88 3.88 -4.86 -6.02
CA ASP A 88 3.75 -5.17 -7.45
C ASP A 88 3.40 -6.63 -7.66
N ARG A 89 4.07 -7.53 -6.93
CA ARG A 89 3.86 -8.98 -7.08
C ARG A 89 2.46 -9.40 -6.67
N VAL A 90 1.98 -8.94 -5.52
CA VAL A 90 0.66 -9.34 -5.01
C VAL A 90 -0.46 -8.77 -5.86
N LEU A 91 -0.33 -7.55 -6.39
CA LEU A 91 -1.30 -6.99 -7.33
C LEU A 91 -1.33 -7.80 -8.65
N ALA A 92 -0.16 -8.09 -9.22
CA ALA A 92 -0.07 -8.89 -10.44
C ALA A 92 -0.64 -10.31 -10.28
N TRP A 93 -0.33 -10.98 -9.15
CA TRP A 93 -0.88 -12.30 -8.83
C TRP A 93 -2.39 -12.26 -8.62
N ALA A 94 -2.91 -11.32 -7.83
CA ALA A 94 -4.35 -11.19 -7.61
C ALA A 94 -5.13 -10.99 -8.92
N SER A 95 -4.66 -10.10 -9.80
CA SER A 95 -5.28 -9.90 -11.11
C SER A 95 -5.19 -11.14 -12.00
N HIS A 96 -4.10 -11.89 -11.94
CA HIS A 96 -3.96 -13.15 -12.69
C HIS A 96 -4.88 -14.25 -12.14
N ASP A 97 -4.95 -14.39 -10.82
CA ASP A 97 -5.78 -15.38 -10.13
C ASP A 97 -7.26 -15.14 -10.45
N ARG A 98 -7.70 -13.88 -10.38
CA ARG A 98 -9.06 -13.50 -10.77
C ARG A 98 -9.38 -13.88 -12.22
N ARG A 99 -8.49 -13.61 -13.17
CA ARG A 99 -8.69 -13.98 -14.58
C ARG A 99 -8.82 -15.49 -14.79
N LEU A 100 -8.17 -16.29 -13.94
CA LEU A 100 -8.22 -17.75 -13.99
C LEU A 100 -9.30 -18.35 -13.07
N GLY A 101 -10.07 -17.53 -12.34
CA GLY A 101 -11.04 -18.00 -11.35
C GLY A 101 -10.39 -18.74 -10.17
N ARG A 102 -9.11 -18.49 -9.86
CA ARG A 102 -8.43 -19.08 -8.73
C ARG A 102 -8.78 -18.34 -7.44
N PRO A 103 -9.24 -19.02 -6.38
CA PRO A 103 -9.50 -18.38 -5.10
C PRO A 103 -8.19 -17.96 -4.44
N GLY A 104 -8.20 -16.84 -3.72
CA GLY A 104 -7.07 -16.48 -2.87
C GLY A 104 -7.03 -17.33 -1.60
N THR A 105 -5.84 -17.50 -1.03
CA THR A 105 -5.62 -18.16 0.27
C THR A 105 -5.38 -17.16 1.39
N THR A 106 -5.02 -15.92 1.03
CA THR A 106 -4.82 -14.78 1.92
C THR A 106 -5.18 -13.47 1.20
N ALA A 107 -5.02 -12.33 1.88
CA ALA A 107 -5.23 -11.02 1.30
C ALA A 107 -4.10 -10.05 1.62
N SER A 108 -3.82 -9.15 0.69
CA SER A 108 -2.87 -8.04 0.86
C SER A 108 -3.58 -6.69 0.75
N ALA A 109 -3.38 -5.84 1.75
CA ALA A 109 -3.61 -4.42 1.63
C ALA A 109 -2.65 -3.86 0.57
N LEU A 110 -3.15 -3.00 -0.32
CA LEU A 110 -2.35 -2.28 -1.31
C LEU A 110 -2.12 -0.84 -0.84
N GLU A 111 -3.16 -0.18 -0.34
CA GLU A 111 -3.04 1.17 0.18
C GLU A 111 -4.16 1.52 1.16
N ILE A 112 -3.88 2.51 2.01
CA ILE A 112 -4.88 3.33 2.70
C ILE A 112 -4.52 4.77 2.42
N THR A 113 -5.41 5.49 1.74
CA THR A 113 -5.23 6.90 1.40
C THR A 113 -6.30 7.70 2.12
N VAL A 114 -5.87 8.76 2.83
CA VAL A 114 -6.74 9.67 3.58
C VAL A 114 -6.61 11.06 2.95
N ASP A 115 -7.73 11.73 2.76
CA ASP A 115 -7.77 13.10 2.25
C ASP A 115 -6.94 14.03 3.13
N ALA A 116 -6.20 14.94 2.49
CA ALA A 116 -5.31 15.89 3.16
C ALA A 116 -5.98 16.66 4.30
N GLU A 117 -7.28 17.01 4.18
CA GLU A 117 -8.03 17.73 5.20
C GLU A 117 -8.39 16.88 6.43
N TYR A 118 -8.26 15.56 6.33
CA TYR A 118 -8.61 14.57 7.35
C TYR A 118 -7.37 13.92 8.00
N LEU A 119 -6.16 14.33 7.62
CA LEU A 119 -4.92 13.85 8.21
C LEU A 119 -4.81 14.21 9.70
N GLY A 120 -4.13 13.36 10.46
CA GLY A 120 -3.88 13.58 11.90
C GLY A 120 -5.07 13.32 12.83
N GLN A 121 -6.23 12.92 12.31
CA GLN A 121 -7.47 12.72 13.08
C GLN A 121 -7.72 11.25 13.47
N GLY A 122 -6.72 10.37 13.32
CA GLY A 122 -6.84 8.95 13.67
C GLY A 122 -7.62 8.08 12.66
N LEU A 123 -8.11 8.65 11.56
CA LEU A 123 -8.89 7.94 10.54
C LEU A 123 -8.14 6.71 9.97
N SER A 124 -6.82 6.76 9.83
CA SER A 124 -6.05 5.62 9.33
C SER A 124 -6.14 4.37 10.21
N TYR A 125 -6.28 4.51 11.54
CA TYR A 125 -6.51 3.37 12.43
C TYR A 125 -7.87 2.72 12.16
N ARG A 126 -8.91 3.55 11.96
CA ARG A 126 -10.27 3.10 11.66
C ARG A 126 -10.34 2.43 10.29
N MET A 127 -9.66 2.99 9.29
CA MET A 127 -9.55 2.39 7.94
C MET A 127 -8.85 1.03 7.97
N LEU A 128 -7.73 0.91 8.71
CA LEU A 128 -7.02 -0.36 8.85
C LEU A 128 -7.88 -1.39 9.59
N GLY A 129 -8.61 -0.99 10.64
CA GLY A 129 -9.59 -1.85 11.32
C GLY A 129 -10.68 -2.35 10.37
N ALA A 130 -11.32 -1.44 9.65
CA ALA A 130 -12.39 -1.78 8.70
C ALA A 130 -11.90 -2.71 7.58
N MET A 131 -10.69 -2.51 7.07
CA MET A 131 -10.10 -3.40 6.06
C MET A 131 -9.82 -4.81 6.62
N ARG A 132 -9.31 -4.92 7.86
CA ARG A 132 -9.13 -6.21 8.53
C ARG A 132 -10.46 -6.94 8.73
N ASP A 133 -11.51 -6.21 9.09
CA ASP A 133 -12.85 -6.78 9.24
C ASP A 133 -13.43 -7.21 7.89
N ALA A 134 -13.23 -6.43 6.83
CA ALA A 134 -13.65 -6.78 5.48
C ALA A 134 -13.00 -8.09 5.00
N VAL A 135 -11.70 -8.23 5.21
CA VAL A 135 -10.92 -9.44 4.90
C VAL A 135 -11.37 -10.63 5.76
N GLY A 136 -11.59 -10.42 7.06
CA GLY A 136 -12.10 -11.46 7.97
C GLY A 136 -13.48 -11.97 7.59
N ARG A 137 -14.38 -11.10 7.09
CA ARG A 137 -15.69 -11.48 6.56
C ARG A 137 -15.62 -12.34 5.29
N GLN A 138 -14.49 -12.33 4.57
CA GLN A 138 -14.26 -13.23 3.43
C GLN A 138 -13.64 -14.57 3.85
N GLY A 139 -13.44 -14.80 5.15
CA GLY A 139 -12.92 -16.06 5.70
C GLY A 139 -11.39 -16.12 5.83
N PHE A 140 -10.67 -15.08 5.45
CA PHE A 140 -9.21 -15.05 5.62
C PHE A 140 -8.85 -14.64 7.04
N GLY A 141 -8.03 -15.46 7.72
CA GLY A 141 -7.50 -15.20 9.07
C GLY A 141 -6.34 -14.19 9.13
N THR A 142 -5.85 -13.76 7.97
CA THR A 142 -4.68 -12.89 7.83
C THR A 142 -4.94 -11.76 6.82
N LEU A 143 -4.49 -10.56 7.17
CA LEU A 143 -4.24 -9.47 6.23
C LEU A 143 -2.74 -9.15 6.23
N LEU A 144 -2.13 -9.21 5.06
CA LEU A 144 -0.74 -8.80 4.82
C LEU A 144 -0.71 -7.37 4.29
N ALA A 145 0.34 -6.61 4.58
CA ALA A 145 0.51 -5.27 4.05
C ALA A 145 1.99 -5.02 3.73
N PRO A 146 2.38 -4.78 2.47
CA PRO A 146 3.69 -4.26 2.12
C PRO A 146 3.67 -2.76 2.39
N VAL A 147 4.02 -2.38 3.61
CA VAL A 147 3.90 -1.01 4.09
C VAL A 147 5.03 -0.15 3.57
N ARG A 148 4.68 0.94 2.87
CA ARG A 148 5.58 2.04 2.52
C ARG A 148 5.78 2.98 3.73
N PRO A 149 6.93 3.00 4.43
CA PRO A 149 7.10 3.83 5.62
C PRO A 149 7.13 5.33 5.26
N THR A 150 6.34 6.14 5.96
CA THR A 150 6.08 7.52 5.55
C THR A 150 7.21 8.48 5.87
N ALA A 151 8.10 8.16 6.82
CA ALA A 151 9.22 9.01 7.19
C ALA A 151 10.58 8.53 6.64
N LYS A 152 10.64 7.39 5.93
CA LYS A 152 11.89 6.80 5.45
C LYS A 152 12.63 7.69 4.44
N HIS A 153 11.90 8.47 3.64
CA HIS A 153 12.48 9.42 2.67
C HIS A 153 13.44 10.45 3.31
N ARG A 154 13.35 10.69 4.63
CA ARG A 154 14.28 11.57 5.37
C ARG A 154 15.65 10.93 5.63
N HIS A 155 15.76 9.63 5.38
CA HIS A 155 16.96 8.83 5.61
C HIS A 155 17.24 7.94 4.40
N PRO A 156 17.39 8.50 3.18
CA PRO A 156 17.39 7.71 1.93
C PRO A 156 18.50 6.65 1.91
N TYR A 157 19.68 6.97 2.43
CA TYR A 157 20.84 6.06 2.48
C TYR A 157 20.83 5.02 3.60
N VAL A 158 19.92 5.13 4.58
CA VAL A 158 19.81 4.13 5.64
C VAL A 158 19.15 2.88 5.04
N PRO A 159 19.78 1.69 5.12
CA PRO A 159 19.15 0.45 4.66
C PRO A 159 17.78 0.23 5.33
N MET A 160 16.79 -0.24 4.58
CA MET A 160 15.43 -0.43 5.14
C MET A 160 15.43 -1.39 6.35
N THR A 161 16.29 -2.41 6.34
CA THR A 161 16.45 -3.37 7.45
C THR A 161 16.92 -2.70 8.74
N GLU A 162 17.84 -1.73 8.66
CA GLU A 162 18.25 -0.92 9.81
C GLU A 162 17.14 0.06 10.22
N TYR A 163 16.49 0.71 9.25
CA TYR A 163 15.45 1.69 9.50
C TYR A 163 14.26 1.11 10.29
N ILE A 164 13.77 -0.07 9.91
CA ILE A 164 12.64 -0.70 10.61
C ILE A 164 12.98 -1.15 12.03
N GLY A 165 14.27 -1.32 12.35
CA GLY A 165 14.76 -1.64 13.69
C GLY A 165 14.82 -0.43 14.63
N ARG A 166 14.59 0.80 14.13
CA ARG A 166 14.63 2.01 14.95
C ARG A 166 13.35 2.13 15.77
N LEU A 167 13.49 2.02 17.09
CA LEU A 167 12.41 2.10 18.06
C LEU A 167 12.50 3.37 18.91
N ARG A 168 11.35 3.86 19.35
CA ARG A 168 11.21 4.88 20.40
C ARG A 168 11.44 4.26 21.78
N ALA A 169 11.54 5.12 22.80
CA ALA A 169 11.67 4.68 24.19
C ALA A 169 10.48 3.81 24.69
N ASP A 170 9.31 3.94 24.07
CA ASP A 170 8.11 3.13 24.34
C ASP A 170 8.12 1.77 23.60
N GLY A 171 9.20 1.42 22.91
CA GLY A 171 9.35 0.16 22.17
C GLY A 171 8.62 0.12 20.83
N LEU A 172 7.98 1.21 20.39
CA LEU A 172 7.28 1.28 19.12
C LEU A 172 8.17 1.82 17.99
N PRO A 173 7.87 1.50 16.72
CA PRO A 173 8.61 2.05 15.58
C PRO A 173 8.71 3.57 15.59
N VAL A 174 9.88 4.10 15.21
CA VAL A 174 10.07 5.54 14.99
C VAL A 174 9.20 6.03 13.82
N ASP A 175 9.10 5.24 12.75
CA ASP A 175 8.26 5.56 11.59
C ASP A 175 6.78 5.68 12.00
N PRO A 176 6.10 6.80 11.69
CA PRO A 176 4.72 7.00 12.09
C PRO A 176 3.75 5.96 11.54
N TRP A 177 3.94 5.51 10.31
CA TRP A 177 3.01 4.59 9.66
C TRP A 177 3.20 3.15 10.12
N LEU A 178 4.46 2.70 10.24
CA LEU A 178 4.73 1.41 10.88
C LEU A 178 4.22 1.37 12.32
N ARG A 179 4.30 2.47 13.06
CA ARG A 179 3.75 2.57 14.42
C ARG A 179 2.22 2.43 14.44
N VAL A 180 1.49 2.96 13.46
CA VAL A 180 0.03 2.73 13.34
C VAL A 180 -0.28 1.25 13.20
N HIS A 181 0.45 0.55 12.32
CA HIS A 181 0.25 -0.88 12.12
C HIS A 181 0.59 -1.68 13.38
N VAL A 182 1.72 -1.42 14.03
CA VAL A 182 2.10 -2.14 15.27
C VAL A 182 1.11 -1.88 16.40
N LYS A 183 0.69 -0.62 16.61
CA LYS A 183 -0.35 -0.30 17.60
C LYS A 183 -1.70 -0.96 17.31
N SER A 184 -1.98 -1.26 16.05
CA SER A 184 -3.19 -1.99 15.62
C SER A 184 -3.08 -3.51 15.79
N GLY A 185 -2.00 -4.01 16.40
CA GLY A 185 -1.72 -5.44 16.59
C GLY A 185 -0.99 -6.09 15.42
N GLY A 186 -0.46 -5.29 14.50
CA GLY A 186 0.35 -5.76 13.38
C GLY A 186 1.74 -6.19 13.82
N ARG A 187 2.26 -7.26 13.21
CA ARG A 187 3.64 -7.73 13.40
C ARG A 187 4.45 -7.45 12.14
N ILE A 188 5.56 -6.73 12.29
CA ILE A 188 6.55 -6.56 11.21
C ILE A 188 7.20 -7.92 10.94
N GLU A 189 7.14 -8.37 9.70
CA GLU A 189 7.66 -9.67 9.24
C GLU A 189 9.07 -9.51 8.69
N ARG A 190 9.21 -8.79 7.57
CA ARG A 190 10.45 -8.59 6.83
C ARG A 190 10.36 -7.44 5.86
N VAL A 191 11.48 -7.05 5.26
CA VAL A 191 11.52 -6.12 4.13
C VAL A 191 11.13 -6.86 2.85
N ALA A 192 10.35 -6.21 1.99
CA ALA A 192 10.17 -6.55 0.59
C ALA A 192 11.12 -5.63 -0.22
N PRO A 193 12.32 -6.08 -0.60
CA PRO A 193 13.37 -5.19 -1.10
C PRO A 193 13.04 -4.54 -2.43
N ALA A 194 12.17 -5.13 -3.24
CA ALA A 194 11.81 -4.66 -4.59
C ALA A 194 10.29 -4.52 -4.76
N SER A 195 9.63 -3.98 -3.73
CA SER A 195 8.17 -3.96 -3.61
C SER A 195 7.45 -3.21 -4.73
N MET A 196 8.04 -2.10 -5.19
CA MET A 196 7.57 -1.34 -6.34
C MET A 196 8.77 -0.98 -7.21
N THR A 197 8.65 -1.10 -8.53
CA THR A 197 9.76 -0.78 -9.45
C THR A 197 9.34 0.18 -10.55
N ILE A 198 9.98 1.35 -10.59
CA ILE A 198 9.68 2.40 -11.55
C ILE A 198 10.90 2.59 -12.44
N GLY A 199 10.77 2.20 -13.71
CA GLY A 199 11.80 2.40 -14.73
C GLY A 199 11.38 3.47 -15.72
N GLY A 200 12.35 4.21 -16.25
CA GLY A 200 12.09 5.21 -17.30
C GLY A 200 13.37 5.73 -17.93
N SER A 201 13.23 6.37 -19.09
CA SER A 201 14.31 7.14 -19.72
C SER A 201 14.74 8.31 -18.83
N LEU A 202 15.95 8.83 -19.01
CA LEU A 202 16.39 10.03 -18.28
C LEU A 202 15.51 11.23 -18.60
N ALA A 203 15.01 11.33 -19.84
CA ALA A 203 14.06 12.36 -20.23
C ALA A 203 12.74 12.27 -19.45
N GLN A 204 12.24 11.06 -19.18
CA GLN A 204 11.07 10.85 -18.32
C GLN A 204 11.36 11.28 -16.88
N TRP A 205 12.45 10.79 -16.29
CA TRP A 205 12.83 11.13 -14.92
C TRP A 205 13.03 12.62 -14.68
N ARG A 206 13.66 13.34 -15.64
CA ARG A 206 13.75 14.80 -15.62
C ARG A 206 12.38 15.47 -15.59
N ARG A 207 11.41 14.99 -16.39
CA ARG A 207 10.04 15.53 -16.40
C ARG A 207 9.30 15.25 -15.10
N TRP A 208 9.48 14.07 -14.52
CA TRP A 208 8.77 13.65 -13.31
C TRP A 208 9.27 14.35 -12.05
N THR A 209 10.55 14.70 -12.00
CA THR A 209 11.22 15.15 -10.77
C THR A 209 11.78 16.56 -10.85
N GLY A 210 12.01 17.10 -12.06
CA GLY A 210 12.76 18.34 -12.27
C GLY A 210 14.26 18.23 -12.03
N LEU A 211 14.78 17.05 -11.69
CA LEU A 211 16.20 16.81 -11.41
C LEU A 211 16.98 16.50 -12.69
N PRO A 212 18.31 16.74 -12.72
CA PRO A 212 19.08 16.71 -13.96
C PRO A 212 19.33 15.30 -14.52
N PHE A 213 19.49 14.27 -13.66
CA PHE A 213 19.79 12.89 -14.11
C PHE A 213 20.91 12.85 -15.18
N ASP A 214 22.04 13.49 -14.90
CA ASP A 214 23.13 13.75 -15.85
C ASP A 214 24.45 13.05 -15.47
N ARG A 215 24.45 12.27 -14.39
CA ARG A 215 25.59 11.50 -13.88
C ARG A 215 25.15 10.10 -13.50
N ASP A 216 26.05 9.13 -13.67
CA ASP A 216 25.81 7.75 -13.24
C ASP A 216 25.74 7.65 -11.71
N GLY A 217 24.96 6.67 -11.23
CA GLY A 217 24.82 6.33 -9.82
C GLY A 217 23.56 6.90 -9.15
N GLU A 218 23.63 7.02 -7.83
CA GLU A 218 22.48 7.34 -6.98
C GLU A 218 22.03 8.80 -7.06
N VAL A 219 20.75 9.03 -7.36
CA VAL A 219 20.08 10.33 -7.35
C VAL A 219 19.01 10.35 -6.26
N VAL A 220 19.14 11.26 -5.28
CA VAL A 220 18.11 11.45 -4.25
C VAL A 220 16.95 12.26 -4.82
N VAL A 221 15.77 11.66 -4.85
CA VAL A 221 14.52 12.27 -5.28
C VAL A 221 13.63 12.53 -4.07
N ASP A 222 13.02 13.71 -3.99
CA ASP A 222 12.14 14.04 -2.87
C ASP A 222 10.96 13.06 -2.78
N GLY A 223 10.69 12.58 -1.56
CA GLY A 223 9.68 11.56 -1.30
C GLY A 223 10.05 10.12 -1.66
N ALA A 224 11.17 9.86 -2.35
CA ALA A 224 11.68 8.50 -2.57
C ALA A 224 12.27 7.91 -1.29
N LEU A 225 12.06 6.62 -1.03
CA LEU A 225 12.51 5.97 0.20
C LEU A 225 14.00 5.63 0.18
N VAL A 226 14.56 5.46 -1.01
CA VAL A 226 15.96 5.17 -1.33
C VAL A 226 16.34 5.96 -2.58
N PRO A 227 17.64 6.13 -2.89
CA PRO A 227 18.05 6.78 -4.13
C PRO A 227 17.55 6.05 -5.39
N VAL A 228 17.40 6.81 -6.47
CA VAL A 228 17.14 6.29 -7.82
C VAL A 228 18.47 6.01 -8.51
N GLU A 229 18.63 4.84 -9.09
CA GLU A 229 19.85 4.49 -9.83
C GLU A 229 19.79 5.08 -11.24
N CYS A 230 20.77 5.91 -11.60
CA CYS A 230 20.87 6.57 -12.89
C CYS A 230 21.99 5.94 -13.74
N GLY A 231 21.67 5.54 -14.97
CA GLY A 231 22.60 4.98 -15.95
C GLY A 231 22.60 5.81 -17.24
N THR A 232 23.54 6.75 -17.35
CA THR A 232 23.67 7.67 -18.48
C THR A 232 24.11 7.00 -19.77
N GLY A 233 24.98 5.98 -19.68
CA GLY A 233 25.45 5.22 -20.84
C GLY A 233 24.34 4.47 -21.60
N HIS A 234 23.20 4.20 -20.93
CA HIS A 234 22.07 3.47 -21.50
C HIS A 234 20.76 4.27 -21.49
N ASP A 235 20.82 5.56 -21.16
CA ASP A 235 19.68 6.50 -21.10
C ASP A 235 18.50 6.02 -20.23
N TYR A 236 18.77 5.49 -19.03
CA TYR A 236 17.71 5.09 -18.11
C TYR A 236 17.99 5.46 -16.65
N ALA A 237 16.92 5.54 -15.86
CA ALA A 237 16.98 5.47 -14.42
C ALA A 237 15.95 4.47 -13.89
N VAL A 238 16.27 3.81 -12.78
CA VAL A 238 15.40 2.85 -12.11
C VAL A 238 15.31 3.17 -10.62
N TYR A 239 14.09 3.26 -10.13
CA TYR A 239 13.78 3.32 -8.71
C TYR A 239 13.22 1.99 -8.27
N VAL A 240 13.86 1.38 -7.27
CA VAL A 240 13.42 0.12 -6.66
C VAL A 240 13.03 0.44 -5.21
N GLU A 241 11.73 0.50 -4.95
CA GLU A 241 11.21 0.87 -3.63
C GLU A 241 11.15 -0.34 -2.69
N PRO A 242 11.81 -0.29 -1.52
CA PRO A 242 11.57 -1.26 -0.48
C PRO A 242 10.30 -0.91 0.30
N ASN A 243 9.46 -1.92 0.56
CA ASN A 243 8.39 -1.82 1.55
C ASN A 243 8.62 -2.82 2.70
N VAL A 244 7.74 -2.80 3.69
CA VAL A 244 7.87 -3.58 4.92
C VAL A 244 6.63 -4.44 5.07
N TRP A 245 6.78 -5.76 4.97
CA TRP A 245 5.70 -6.68 5.22
C TRP A 245 5.25 -6.60 6.68
N VAL A 246 3.98 -6.30 6.90
CA VAL A 246 3.32 -6.33 8.20
C VAL A 246 2.13 -7.26 8.14
N ARG A 247 2.07 -8.20 9.09
CA ARG A 247 0.97 -9.14 9.24
C ARG A 247 -0.02 -8.67 10.27
N HIS A 248 -1.30 -8.71 9.94
CA HIS A 248 -2.42 -8.50 10.84
C HIS A 248 -3.24 -9.77 10.93
N ARG A 249 -3.60 -10.18 12.15
CA ARG A 249 -4.67 -11.17 12.34
C ARG A 249 -6.02 -10.50 12.10
N THR A 250 -6.90 -11.19 11.41
CA THR A 250 -8.30 -10.78 11.27
C THR A 250 -9.15 -11.60 12.24
N ARG A 251 -10.38 -11.16 12.46
CA ARG A 251 -11.39 -11.99 13.10
C ARG A 251 -12.19 -12.63 11.98
N THR A 252 -11.98 -13.92 11.75
CA THR A 252 -12.88 -14.69 10.88
C THR A 252 -14.23 -14.75 11.58
N GLY A 253 -15.31 -14.53 10.83
CA GLY A 253 -16.64 -14.76 11.39
C GLY A 253 -16.73 -16.24 11.75
N ASP A 254 -16.84 -16.56 13.04
CA ASP A 254 -17.14 -17.93 13.45
C ASP A 254 -18.47 -18.34 12.81
N SER A 255 -18.40 -19.31 11.90
CA SER A 255 -19.51 -20.20 11.62
C SER A 255 -19.68 -21.17 12.80
N ASP A 256 -19.93 -20.63 14.00
CA ASP A 256 -20.50 -21.37 15.12
C ASP A 256 -22.02 -21.18 15.04
N ILE A 257 -22.62 -21.95 14.12
CA ILE A 257 -23.98 -22.42 14.28
C ILE A 257 -23.84 -23.86 14.81
N ARG A 258 -24.04 -24.02 16.11
CA ARG A 258 -24.55 -25.25 16.71
C ARG A 258 -25.77 -24.91 17.54
#